data_AF-A0A7V0ZGW5-F1
#
_entry.id   AF-A0A7V0ZGW5-F1
#
_cell.length_a   1.000
_cell.length_b   1.000
_cell.length_c   1.000
_cell.angle_alpha   90.00
_cell.angle_beta   90.00
_cell.angle_gamma   90.00
#
_symmetry.space_group_name_H-M   'P 1'
#
loop_
_entity.id
_entity.type
_entity.pdbx_description
1 polymer ?
#
loop_
_entity_poly.entity_id
_entity_poly.type
_entity_poly.pdbx_seq_one_letter_code
_entity_poly.pdbx_strand_id
1 'polypeptide(L)'
;MVFEVNYQVEDGLENLLRRLKKGQSLKGHIVDTIEPDGYLLRIQGYNILTKSKASFKKFDEINLVVQEVNPHLILNLVRNTVKLKRKTIGMDITV
;
A
#
# COMPACT_ATOMS: atom_id res chain seq x y z
N MET A 1 22.80 9.58 -30.23
CA MET A 1 21.52 8.85 -30.36
C MET A 1 20.60 9.40 -29.28
N VAL A 2 19.61 10.20 -29.66
CA VAL A 2 18.67 10.83 -28.71
C VAL A 2 17.44 9.93 -28.65
N PHE A 3 17.18 9.34 -27.50
CA PHE A 3 15.92 8.62 -27.28
C PHE A 3 14.85 9.67 -26.98
N GLU A 4 13.91 9.87 -27.90
CA GLU A 4 12.65 10.55 -27.58
C GLU A 4 11.86 9.65 -26.64
N VAL A 5 11.85 9.99 -25.35
CA VAL A 5 11.00 9.30 -24.37
C VAL A 5 9.62 9.98 -24.41
N ASN A 6 8.72 9.44 -25.22
CA ASN A 6 7.34 9.87 -25.27
C ASN A 6 6.58 9.24 -24.09
N TYR A 7 6.37 10.01 -23.01
CA TYR A 7 5.51 9.60 -21.90
C TYR A 7 4.04 9.84 -22.29
N GLN A 8 3.34 8.77 -22.68
CA GLN A 8 1.89 8.81 -22.89
C GLN A 8 1.17 8.27 -21.64
N VAL A 9 0.20 9.02 -21.16
CA VAL A 9 -0.72 8.58 -20.10
C VAL A 9 -2.07 8.39 -20.79
N GLU A 10 -2.51 7.14 -20.93
CA GLU A 10 -3.91 6.86 -21.27
C GLU A 10 -4.80 7.22 -20.08
N ASP A 11 -6.03 7.66 -20.34
CA ASP A 11 -6.92 8.23 -19.33
C ASP A 11 -7.04 7.37 -18.05
N GLY A 12 -7.18 8.07 -16.92
CA GLY A 12 -7.64 7.57 -15.62
C GLY A 12 -6.86 6.42 -14.98
N LEU A 13 -7.61 5.46 -14.43
CA LEU A 13 -7.14 4.27 -13.71
C LEU A 13 -7.44 2.98 -14.48
N GLU A 14 -8.04 3.05 -15.66
CA GLU A 14 -8.58 1.95 -16.45
C GLU A 14 -7.50 0.89 -16.72
N ASN A 15 -6.29 1.35 -17.05
CA ASN A 15 -5.14 0.48 -17.26
C ASN A 15 -4.70 -0.26 -16.00
N LEU A 16 -4.73 0.42 -14.85
CA LEU A 16 -4.49 -0.22 -13.57
C LEU A 16 -5.59 -1.26 -13.30
N LEU A 17 -6.85 -0.86 -13.35
CA LEU A 17 -8.01 -1.69 -13.02
C LEU A 17 -8.06 -2.95 -13.89
N ARG A 18 -7.78 -2.85 -15.19
CA ARG A 18 -7.71 -3.98 -16.13
C ARG A 18 -6.65 -5.02 -15.76
N ARG A 19 -5.56 -4.59 -15.10
CA ARG A 19 -4.45 -5.47 -14.70
C ARG A 19 -4.66 -6.12 -13.34
N LEU A 20 -5.49 -5.53 -12.49
CA LEU A 20 -5.76 -6.03 -11.15
C LEU A 20 -6.70 -7.23 -11.19
N LYS A 21 -6.39 -8.24 -10.37
CA LYS A 21 -7.25 -9.42 -10.18
C LYS A 21 -7.56 -9.60 -8.70
N LYS A 22 -8.79 -9.99 -8.37
CA LYS A 22 -9.16 -10.36 -6.99
C LYS A 22 -8.21 -11.45 -6.46
N GLY A 23 -7.74 -11.27 -5.23
CA GLY A 23 -6.75 -12.13 -4.58
C GLY A 23 -5.29 -11.80 -4.91
N GLN A 24 -5.03 -10.89 -5.85
CA GLN A 24 -3.66 -10.48 -6.20
C GLN A 24 -3.00 -9.71 -5.05
N SER A 25 -1.79 -10.12 -4.68
CA SER A 25 -0.93 -9.35 -3.78
C SER A 25 -0.25 -8.21 -4.51
N LEU A 26 -0.21 -7.04 -3.87
CA LEU A 26 0.41 -5.83 -4.38
C LEU A 26 1.34 -5.25 -3.30
N LYS A 27 2.47 -4.69 -3.74
CA LYS A 27 3.26 -3.79 -2.91
C LYS A 27 2.84 -2.36 -3.23
N GLY A 28 2.57 -1.58 -2.21
CA GLY A 28 2.26 -0.16 -2.32
C GLY A 28 3.14 0.67 -1.40
N HIS A 29 3.15 1.98 -1.64
CA HIS A 29 3.79 2.94 -0.75
C HIS A 29 2.93 4.16 -0.52
N ILE A 30 3.00 4.69 0.69
CA ILE A 30 2.35 5.94 1.04
C ILE A 30 3.21 7.09 0.52
N VAL A 31 2.72 7.82 -0.48
CA VAL A 31 3.39 9.01 -1.00
C VAL A 31 3.16 10.20 -0.08
N ASP A 32 1.94 10.33 0.44
CA ASP A 32 1.58 11.39 1.38
C ASP A 32 0.41 10.99 2.29
N THR A 33 0.28 11.71 3.40
CA THR A 33 -0.82 11.56 4.36
C THR A 33 -1.71 12.80 4.30
N ILE A 34 -3.03 12.59 4.27
CA ILE A 34 -4.04 13.65 4.19
C ILE A 34 -4.97 13.48 5.38
N GLU A 35 -4.99 14.45 6.28
CA GLU A 35 -5.77 14.34 7.50
C GLU A 35 -7.29 14.30 7.22
N PRO A 36 -8.07 13.54 8.00
CA PRO A 36 -7.65 12.72 9.14
C PRO A 36 -7.25 11.28 8.80
N ASP A 37 -7.75 10.70 7.70
CA ASP A 37 -7.66 9.27 7.38
C ASP A 37 -7.37 8.98 5.90
N GLY A 38 -6.98 10.03 5.16
CA GLY A 38 -6.66 9.99 3.74
C GLY A 38 -5.19 9.72 3.48
N TYR A 39 -4.93 9.06 2.35
CA TYR A 39 -3.58 8.72 1.91
C TYR A 39 -3.47 8.87 0.39
N LEU A 40 -2.32 9.36 -0.06
CA LEU A 40 -1.92 9.23 -1.45
C LEU A 40 -1.12 7.92 -1.58
N LEU A 41 -1.80 6.85 -1.98
CA LEU A 41 -1.21 5.52 -2.15
C LEU A 41 -0.65 5.39 -3.56
N ARG A 42 0.60 4.96 -3.71
CA ARG A 42 1.12 4.54 -5.02
C ARG A 42 1.18 3.02 -5.12
N ILE A 43 0.59 2.49 -6.19
CA ILE A 43 0.68 1.07 -6.59
C ILE A 43 0.91 0.97 -8.09
N GLN A 44 1.83 0.10 -8.51
CA GLN A 44 2.16 -0.15 -9.93
C GLN A 44 2.38 1.12 -10.78
N GLY A 45 2.92 2.19 -10.18
CA GLY A 45 3.17 3.48 -10.86
C GLY A 45 2.03 4.50 -10.78
N TYR A 46 0.84 4.10 -10.31
CA TYR A 46 -0.34 4.97 -10.18
C TYR A 46 -0.45 5.55 -8.78
N ASN A 47 -0.72 6.86 -8.67
CA ASN A 47 -1.10 7.48 -7.40
C ASN A 47 -2.62 7.48 -7.27
N ILE A 48 -3.11 7.00 -6.13
CA ILE A 48 -4.54 6.82 -5.85
C ILE A 48 -4.83 7.50 -4.52
N LEU A 49 -5.79 8.41 -4.53
CA LEU A 49 -6.33 8.96 -3.29
C LEU A 49 -7.21 7.89 -2.64
N THR A 50 -6.90 7.54 -1.39
CA THR A 50 -7.62 6.48 -0.67
C THR A 50 -7.83 6.86 0.79
N LYS A 51 -8.70 6.11 1.47
CA LYS A 51 -8.93 6.22 2.92
C LYS A 51 -8.66 4.89 3.60
N SER A 52 -8.17 4.93 4.82
CA SER A 52 -7.90 3.73 5.61
C SER A 52 -8.14 3.98 7.09
N LYS A 53 -8.70 2.97 7.78
CA LYS A 53 -8.79 2.95 9.24
C LYS A 53 -7.46 2.63 9.92
N ALA A 54 -6.54 2.00 9.20
CA ALA A 54 -5.18 1.80 9.67
C ALA A 54 -4.37 3.08 9.43
N SER A 55 -3.51 3.42 10.39
CA SER A 55 -2.65 4.60 10.31
C SER A 55 -1.32 4.25 9.67
N PHE A 56 -0.90 5.10 8.73
CA PHE A 56 0.40 5.01 8.07
C PHE A 56 1.14 6.35 8.16
N LYS A 57 2.45 6.29 7.99
CA LYS A 57 3.32 7.45 7.81
C LYS A 57 3.65 7.63 6.33
N LYS A 58 4.02 8.86 5.98
CA LYS A 58 4.60 9.18 4.67
C LYS A 58 5.82 8.28 4.43
N PHE A 59 5.88 7.72 3.22
CA PHE A 59 6.90 6.76 2.74
C PHE A 59 6.85 5.35 3.33
N ASP A 60 5.80 5.00 4.09
CA ASP A 60 5.60 3.60 4.50
C ASP A 60 5.41 2.69 3.29
N GLU A 61 6.10 1.56 3.27
CA GLU A 61 5.83 0.46 2.36
C GLU A 61 4.78 -0.48 2.96
N ILE A 62 3.77 -0.84 2.17
CA ILE A 62 2.66 -1.68 2.62
C ILE A 62 2.42 -2.83 1.64
N ASN A 63 1.99 -3.97 2.19
CA ASN A 63 1.53 -5.11 1.40
C ASN A 63 0.01 -5.13 1.42
N LEU A 64 -0.57 -5.23 0.23
CA LEU A 64 -2.00 -5.19 0.00
C LEU A 64 -2.45 -6.43 -0.75
N VAL A 65 -3.72 -6.80 -0.61
CA VAL A 65 -4.40 -7.80 -1.42
C VAL A 65 -5.63 -7.17 -2.05
N VAL A 66 -5.81 -7.38 -3.34
CA VAL A 66 -7.01 -6.93 -4.06
C VAL A 66 -8.21 -7.73 -3.59
N GLN A 67 -9.13 -7.09 -2.90
CA GLN A 67 -10.38 -7.69 -2.46
C GLN A 67 -11.44 -7.61 -3.57
N GLU A 68 -11.50 -6.47 -4.26
CA GLU A 68 -12.48 -6.16 -5.29
C GLU A 68 -11.90 -5.14 -6.27
N VAL A 69 -12.32 -5.21 -7.55
CA VAL A 69 -11.89 -4.28 -8.61
C VAL A 69 -13.07 -3.50 -9.17
N ASN A 70 -14.24 -4.13 -9.31
CA ASN A 70 -15.47 -3.57 -9.89
C ASN A 70 -16.65 -3.95 -8.98
N PRO A 71 -17.58 -3.04 -8.61
CA PRO A 71 -17.69 -1.61 -9.00
C PRO A 71 -16.64 -0.67 -8.44
N HIS A 72 -15.95 -1.04 -7.36
CA HIS A 72 -14.94 -0.20 -6.74
C HIS A 72 -13.69 -0.99 -6.40
N LEU A 73 -12.53 -0.34 -6.50
CA LEU A 73 -11.26 -0.92 -6.09
C LEU A 73 -11.20 -0.96 -4.55
N ILE A 74 -11.19 -2.17 -3.99
CA ILE A 74 -11.05 -2.40 -2.55
C ILE A 74 -9.76 -3.20 -2.32
N LEU A 75 -8.90 -2.66 -1.45
CA LEU A 75 -7.62 -3.25 -1.09
C LEU A 75 -7.59 -3.55 0.41
N ASN A 76 -7.18 -4.76 0.77
CA ASN A 76 -6.99 -5.16 2.15
C ASN A 76 -5.50 -5.16 2.51
N LEU A 77 -5.16 -4.72 3.71
CA LEU A 77 -3.81 -4.87 4.24
C LEU A 77 -3.51 -6.33 4.51
N VAL A 78 -2.35 -6.80 4.02
CA VAL A 78 -1.77 -8.05 4.49
C VAL A 78 -1.27 -7.78 5.90
N ARG A 79 -2.02 -8.22 6.91
CA ARG A 79 -1.51 -8.24 8.28
C ARG A 79 -0.34 -9.21 8.31
N ASN A 80 0.87 -8.67 8.27
CA ASN A 80 2.04 -9.41 8.71
C ASN A 80 1.81 -9.73 10.19
N THR A 81 1.34 -10.93 10.50
CA THR A 81 1.35 -11.49 11.85
C THR A 81 2.79 -11.80 12.24
N VAL A 82 3.67 -10.80 12.24
CA VAL A 82 4.91 -10.89 12.99
C VAL A 82 4.51 -10.64 14.43
N LYS A 83 4.19 -11.73 15.14
CA LYS A 83 4.21 -11.73 16.59
C LYS A 83 5.60 -11.23 17.00
N LEU A 84 5.69 -9.97 17.43
CA LEU A 84 6.83 -9.47 18.18
C LEU A 84 6.95 -10.38 19.41
N LYS A 85 7.82 -11.39 19.33
CA LYS A 85 8.31 -12.08 20.53
C LYS A 85 9.07 -11.02 21.32
N ARG A 86 8.41 -10.39 22.29
CA ARG A 86 9.10 -9.69 23.38
C ARG A 86 9.96 -10.75 24.06
N LYS A 87 11.27 -10.70 23.81
CA LYS A 87 12.26 -11.37 24.63
C LYS A 87 12.33 -10.54 25.91
N THR A 88 11.50 -10.85 26.90
CA THR A 88 11.70 -10.35 28.26
C THR A 88 12.98 -11.01 28.74
N ILE A 89 14.08 -10.26 28.69
CA ILE A 89 15.33 -10.65 29.34
C ILE A 89 15.00 -10.61 30.83
N GLY A 90 15.04 -11.78 31.47
CA GLY A 90 14.92 -11.92 32.91
C GLY A 90 16.01 -11.08 33.56
N MET A 91 15.58 -10.13 34.39
CA MET A 91 16.44 -9.47 35.36
C MET A 91 16.19 -10.22 36.67
N ASP A 92 16.98 -11.26 36.89
CA ASP A 92 17.18 -11.82 38.23
C ASP A 92 17.76 -10.69 39.09
N ILE A 93 16.98 -10.21 40.06
CA ILE A 93 17.53 -9.46 41.18
C ILE A 93 17.73 -10.50 42.27
N THR A 94 18.98 -10.95 42.38
CA THR A 94 19.46 -11.78 43.48
C THR A 94 20.11 -10.86 44.51
N VAL A 95 19.67 -11.02 45.77
CA VAL A 95 20.08 -10.46 47.07
C VAL A 95 19.68 -9.01 47.38
#